data_AF-A0A3B8J2H7-F1
#
_entry.id   AF-A0A3B8J2H7-F1
#
_cell.length_a   1.000
_cell.length_b   1.000
_cell.length_c   1.000
_cell.angle_alpha   90.00
_cell.angle_beta   90.00
_cell.angle_gamma   90.00
#
_symmetry.space_group_name_H-M   'P 1'
#
loop_
_entity.id
_entity.type
_entity.pdbx_description
1 polymer ?
#
loop_
_entity_poly.entity_id
_entity_poly.type
_entity_poly.pdbx_seq_one_letter_code
_entity_poly.pdbx_strand_id
1 'polypeptide(L)'
;MKKKLVDLLLQIIPVMIGVYLGFLVSNWSDRAKSNQQADLLVSNILQEVITNREKIERTIDYHEMVRDSSQYYAHSDITDVRTDFFKGTKLANLTHSAYDTGIQTGIINGLSIEQIQLLNQLYTVQETYNDYVLIMMQGFLSKEFSKETDDAKSIARFLSVTMTDIVYQEQALISLYQKVELALTESK
;
A
#
# COMPACT_ATOMS: atom_id res chain seq x y z
N MET A 1 -5.31 -15.41 -69.54
CA MET A 1 -5.76 -14.84 -68.24
C MET A 1 -5.17 -15.58 -67.04
N LYS A 2 -5.21 -16.92 -66.96
CA LYS A 2 -4.68 -17.70 -65.82
C LYS A 2 -3.22 -17.40 -65.43
N LYS A 3 -2.29 -17.28 -66.39
CA LYS A 3 -0.86 -16.98 -66.11
C LYS A 3 -0.64 -15.63 -65.42
N LYS A 4 -1.30 -14.56 -65.89
CA LYS A 4 -1.22 -13.22 -65.26
C LYS A 4 -1.77 -13.21 -63.82
N LEU A 5 -2.76 -14.05 -63.53
CA LEU A 5 -3.37 -14.17 -62.20
C LEU A 5 -2.43 -14.91 -61.22
N VAL A 6 -1.72 -15.92 -61.71
CA VAL A 6 -0.68 -16.64 -60.95
C VAL A 6 0.52 -15.75 -60.67
N ASP A 7 0.98 -14.98 -61.66
CA ASP A 7 2.09 -14.02 -61.46
C ASP A 7 1.72 -12.94 -60.44
N LEU A 8 0.48 -12.44 -60.48
CA LEU A 8 -0.03 -11.48 -59.51
C LEU A 8 -0.08 -12.07 -58.08
N LEU A 9 -0.55 -13.31 -57.93
CA LEU A 9 -0.56 -14.01 -56.64
C LEU A 9 0.85 -14.26 -56.10
N LEU A 10 1.80 -14.64 -56.96
CA LEU A 10 3.20 -14.84 -56.60
C LEU A 10 3.89 -13.54 -56.15
N GLN A 11 3.40 -12.37 -56.55
CA GLN A 11 3.90 -11.08 -56.07
C GLN A 11 3.22 -10.64 -54.77
N ILE A 12 1.91 -10.87 -54.63
CA ILE A 12 1.14 -10.41 -53.46
C ILE A 12 1.43 -11.27 -52.23
N ILE A 13 1.52 -12.61 -52.39
CA ILE A 13 1.70 -13.53 -51.26
C ILE A 13 3.00 -13.24 -50.47
N PRO A 14 4.18 -13.07 -51.09
CA PRO A 14 5.40 -12.74 -50.36
C PRO A 14 5.34 -11.41 -49.62
N VAL A 15 4.70 -10.39 -50.22
CA VAL A 15 4.50 -9.08 -49.57
C VAL A 15 3.61 -9.24 -48.33
N MET A 16 2.50 -9.97 -48.46
CA MET A 16 1.63 -10.25 -47.30
C MET A 16 2.36 -11.05 -46.21
N ILE A 17 3.16 -12.05 -46.58
CA ILE A 17 3.97 -12.81 -45.62
C ILE A 17 4.98 -11.90 -44.92
N GLY A 18 5.68 -11.03 -45.66
CA GLY A 18 6.65 -10.09 -45.09
C GLY A 18 6.01 -9.14 -44.09
N VAL A 19 4.85 -8.55 -44.44
CA VAL A 19 4.07 -7.69 -43.54
C VAL A 19 3.60 -8.47 -42.32
N TYR A 20 3.03 -9.66 -42.51
CA TYR A 20 2.55 -10.51 -41.43
C TYR A 20 3.68 -10.91 -40.45
N LEU A 21 4.85 -11.30 -40.97
CA LEU A 21 6.03 -11.61 -40.16
C LEU A 21 6.53 -10.37 -39.40
N GLY A 22 6.51 -9.19 -40.04
CA GLY A 22 6.82 -7.92 -39.37
C GLY A 22 5.91 -7.65 -38.17
N PHE A 23 4.60 -7.82 -38.34
CA PHE A 23 3.63 -7.69 -37.25
C PHE A 23 3.85 -8.74 -36.16
N LEU A 24 4.14 -10.00 -36.51
CA LEU A 24 4.43 -11.04 -35.52
C LEU A 24 5.65 -10.71 -34.67
N VAL A 25 6.75 -10.29 -35.28
CA VAL A 25 7.98 -9.91 -34.55
C VAL A 25 7.73 -8.69 -33.66
N SER A 26 7.02 -7.67 -34.17
CA SER A 26 6.67 -6.50 -33.35
C SER A 26 5.83 -6.89 -32.14
N ASN A 27 4.75 -7.64 -32.36
CA ASN A 27 3.85 -8.07 -31.29
C ASN A 27 4.57 -8.93 -30.24
N TRP A 28 5.51 -9.78 -30.67
CA TRP A 28 6.31 -10.57 -29.74
C TRP A 28 7.24 -9.72 -28.89
N SER A 29 7.95 -8.76 -29.51
CA SER A 29 8.80 -7.79 -28.82
C SER A 29 7.99 -6.95 -27.82
N ASP A 30 6.80 -6.49 -28.21
CA ASP A 30 5.96 -5.63 -27.37
C ASP A 30 5.40 -6.40 -26.17
N ARG A 31 5.01 -7.66 -26.37
CA ARG A 31 4.63 -8.55 -25.24
C ARG A 31 5.80 -8.81 -24.29
N ALA A 32 6.99 -9.07 -24.81
CA ALA A 32 8.17 -9.30 -23.98
C ALA A 32 8.50 -8.06 -23.11
N LYS A 33 8.46 -6.86 -23.70
CA LYS A 33 8.64 -5.60 -22.97
C LYS A 33 7.56 -5.37 -21.93
N SER A 34 6.30 -5.63 -22.27
CA SER A 34 5.17 -5.47 -21.36
C SER A 34 5.29 -6.42 -20.15
N ASN A 35 5.69 -7.67 -20.36
CA ASN A 35 5.93 -8.62 -19.27
C ASN A 35 7.08 -8.16 -18.36
N GLN A 36 8.20 -7.71 -18.96
CA GLN A 36 9.32 -7.19 -18.18
C GLN A 36 8.93 -5.97 -17.33
N GLN A 37 8.09 -5.08 -17.86
CA GLN A 37 7.57 -3.93 -17.11
C GLN A 37 6.66 -4.38 -15.96
N ALA A 38 5.80 -5.38 -16.18
CA ALA A 38 4.97 -5.95 -15.13
C ALA A 38 5.82 -6.58 -14.01
N ASP A 39 6.86 -7.34 -14.36
CA ASP A 39 7.77 -7.96 -13.39
C ASP A 39 8.49 -6.90 -12.53
N LEU A 40 8.95 -5.82 -13.17
CA LEU A 40 9.57 -4.68 -12.47
C LEU A 40 8.57 -3.98 -11.54
N LEU A 41 7.32 -3.79 -11.99
CA LEU A 41 6.26 -3.22 -11.15
C LEU A 41 6.00 -4.11 -9.93
N VAL A 42 5.86 -5.42 -10.12
CA VAL A 42 5.68 -6.39 -9.01
C VAL A 42 6.82 -6.28 -8.00
N SER A 43 8.08 -6.23 -8.49
CA SER A 43 9.24 -6.09 -7.61
C SER A 43 9.22 -4.79 -6.80
N ASN A 44 8.81 -3.68 -7.42
CA ASN A 44 8.73 -2.39 -6.75
C ASN A 44 7.60 -2.35 -5.72
N ILE A 45 6.43 -2.89 -6.06
CA ILE A 45 5.28 -3.02 -5.14
C ILE A 45 5.66 -3.91 -3.96
N LEU A 46 6.33 -5.04 -4.20
CA LEU A 46 6.78 -5.94 -3.14
C LEU A 46 7.73 -5.23 -2.17
N GLN A 47 8.71 -4.48 -2.69
CA GLN A 47 9.62 -3.72 -1.85
C GLN A 47 8.90 -2.62 -1.05
N GLU A 48 7.92 -1.95 -1.64
CA GLU A 48 7.08 -0.95 -0.97
C GLU A 48 6.27 -1.59 0.17
N VAL A 49 5.62 -2.73 -0.09
CA VAL A 49 4.87 -3.53 0.89
C VAL A 49 5.74 -3.93 2.08
N ILE A 50 6.93 -4.49 1.82
CA ILE A 50 7.88 -4.90 2.87
C ILE A 50 8.31 -3.67 3.69
N THR A 51 8.70 -2.60 3.01
CA THR A 51 9.18 -1.38 3.67
C THR A 51 8.10 -0.75 4.56
N ASN A 52 6.86 -0.73 4.10
CA ASN A 52 5.75 -0.20 4.87
C ASN A 52 5.39 -1.09 6.06
N ARG A 53 5.35 -2.42 5.86
CA ARG A 53 5.14 -3.39 6.96
C ARG A 53 6.18 -3.20 8.05
N GLU A 54 7.46 -3.12 7.70
CA GLU A 54 8.54 -2.91 8.66
C GLU A 54 8.41 -1.58 9.43
N LYS A 55 7.89 -0.51 8.80
CA LYS A 55 7.64 0.75 9.51
C LYS A 55 6.61 0.58 10.63
N ILE A 56 5.52 -0.14 10.35
CA ILE A 56 4.46 -0.41 11.32
C ILE A 56 4.97 -1.34 12.43
N GLU A 57 5.67 -2.41 12.07
CA GLU A 57 6.22 -3.38 13.03
C GLU A 57 7.18 -2.73 14.04
N ARG A 58 7.88 -1.65 13.65
CA ARG A 58 8.78 -0.89 14.56
C ARG A 58 8.03 0.01 15.55
N THR A 59 6.76 0.30 15.33
CA THR A 59 5.99 1.27 16.13
C THR A 59 4.82 0.66 16.89
N ILE A 60 4.29 -0.48 16.44
CA ILE A 60 3.08 -1.09 16.99
C ILE A 60 3.20 -1.41 18.49
N ASP A 61 4.31 -2.00 18.94
CA ASP A 61 4.53 -2.30 20.37
C ASP A 61 4.46 -1.03 21.24
N TYR A 62 4.95 0.08 20.71
CA TYR A 62 4.86 1.38 21.37
C TYR A 62 3.42 1.89 21.41
N HIS A 63 2.67 1.78 20.31
CA HIS A 63 1.25 2.17 20.28
C HIS A 63 0.39 1.32 21.21
N GLU A 64 0.65 0.02 21.30
CA GLU A 64 0.01 -0.90 22.25
C GLU A 64 0.29 -0.49 23.71
N MET A 65 1.55 -0.21 24.03
CA MET A 65 1.93 0.29 25.36
C MET A 65 1.24 1.64 25.68
N VAL A 66 1.19 2.58 24.74
CA VAL A 66 0.51 3.87 24.95
C VAL A 66 -0.99 3.65 25.13
N ARG A 67 -1.62 2.80 24.32
CA ARG A 67 -3.04 2.42 24.46
C ARG A 67 -3.32 1.88 25.86
N ASP A 68 -2.55 0.89 26.31
CA ASP A 68 -2.80 0.21 27.59
C ASP A 68 -2.56 1.15 28.77
N SER A 69 -1.49 1.94 28.72
CA SER A 69 -1.18 2.94 29.75
C SER A 69 -2.25 4.03 29.82
N SER A 70 -2.68 4.53 28.66
CA SER A 70 -3.69 5.59 28.59
C SER A 70 -5.09 5.09 29.00
N GLN A 71 -5.46 3.84 28.67
CA GLN A 71 -6.67 3.19 29.18
C GLN A 71 -6.65 3.07 30.70
N TYR A 72 -5.52 2.67 31.29
CA TYR A 72 -5.35 2.59 32.74
C TYR A 72 -5.60 3.95 33.42
N TYR A 73 -4.91 5.01 32.96
CA TYR A 73 -5.06 6.34 33.54
C TYR A 73 -6.43 6.99 33.27
N ALA A 74 -7.08 6.67 32.15
CA ALA A 74 -8.40 7.19 31.81
C ALA A 74 -9.52 6.68 32.73
N HIS A 75 -9.39 5.46 33.26
CA HIS A 75 -10.42 4.78 34.07
C HIS A 75 -10.07 4.68 35.56
N SER A 76 -8.85 5.03 35.97
CA SER A 76 -8.44 4.99 37.36
C SER A 76 -8.84 6.25 38.14
N ASP A 77 -9.17 6.10 39.43
CA ASP A 77 -9.37 7.22 40.37
C ASP A 77 -8.05 7.91 40.76
N ILE A 78 -6.95 7.57 40.10
CA ILE A 78 -5.62 8.11 40.37
C ILE A 78 -5.60 9.60 40.01
N THR A 79 -5.11 10.42 40.93
CA THR A 79 -4.96 11.87 40.78
C THR A 79 -3.59 12.27 40.24
N ASP A 80 -2.61 11.38 40.34
CA ASP A 80 -1.23 11.59 39.86
C ASP A 80 -0.95 10.76 38.59
N VAL A 81 -1.17 11.37 37.43
CA VAL A 81 -0.93 10.74 36.12
C VAL A 81 0.52 10.94 35.73
N ARG A 82 1.28 9.84 35.61
CA ARG A 82 2.64 9.89 35.05
C ARG A 82 2.56 9.95 33.54
N THR A 83 3.23 10.91 32.91
CA THR A 83 3.20 11.12 31.45
C THR A 83 4.39 10.50 30.71
N ASP A 84 5.34 9.90 31.42
CA ASP A 84 6.60 9.35 30.88
C ASP A 84 6.40 8.21 29.85
N PHE A 85 5.21 7.59 29.85
CA PHE A 85 4.85 6.54 28.89
C PHE A 85 4.65 7.10 27.47
N PHE A 86 4.28 8.37 27.34
CA PHE A 86 4.01 9.00 26.05
C PHE A 86 5.22 9.83 25.57
N LYS A 87 5.84 9.37 24.48
CA LYS A 87 7.02 9.97 23.85
C LYS A 87 6.69 10.54 22.46
N GLY A 88 5.47 11.05 22.29
CA GLY A 88 4.93 11.51 21.01
C GLY A 88 4.14 10.43 20.29
N THR A 89 3.51 10.79 19.18
CA THR A 89 2.58 9.88 18.46
C THR A 89 3.30 8.80 17.65
N LYS A 90 4.58 9.00 17.27
CA LYS A 90 5.41 8.04 16.50
C LYS A 90 4.72 7.41 15.27
N LEU A 91 3.93 8.21 14.56
CA LEU A 91 3.13 7.75 13.41
C LEU A 91 4.05 7.38 12.23
N ALA A 92 3.73 6.26 11.57
CA ALA A 92 4.46 5.80 10.39
C ALA A 92 3.81 6.37 9.11
N ASN A 93 4.59 7.08 8.29
CA ASN A 93 4.11 7.49 6.95
C ASN A 93 4.32 6.34 5.94
N LEU A 94 3.22 5.81 5.42
CA LEU A 94 3.20 4.69 4.49
C LEU A 94 3.13 5.18 3.03
N THR A 95 3.97 4.63 2.16
CA THR A 95 4.07 5.06 0.75
C THR A 95 3.23 4.20 -0.18
N HIS A 96 2.79 4.74 -1.31
CA HIS A 96 2.00 4.04 -2.33
C HIS A 96 2.47 4.37 -3.77
N SER A 97 3.71 4.84 -3.90
CA SER A 97 4.27 5.38 -5.13
C SER A 97 4.45 4.32 -6.22
N ALA A 98 4.83 3.10 -5.84
CA ALA A 98 4.98 2.00 -6.80
C ALA A 98 3.61 1.61 -7.39
N TYR A 99 2.61 1.48 -6.53
CA TYR A 99 1.24 1.16 -6.93
C TYR A 99 0.62 2.24 -7.81
N ASP A 100 0.73 3.52 -7.43
CA ASP A 100 0.24 4.64 -8.22
C ASP A 100 0.89 4.69 -9.61
N THR A 101 2.20 4.47 -9.67
CA THR A 101 2.92 4.43 -10.95
C THR A 101 2.35 3.32 -11.82
N GLY A 102 2.08 2.14 -11.26
CA GLY A 102 1.47 1.02 -11.98
C GLY A 102 0.08 1.34 -12.53
N ILE A 103 -0.75 2.02 -11.75
CA ILE A 103 -2.09 2.48 -12.14
C ILE A 103 -1.98 3.52 -13.28
N GLN A 104 -1.18 4.57 -13.08
CA GLN A 104 -1.06 5.70 -14.01
C GLN A 104 -0.46 5.29 -15.36
N THR A 105 0.50 4.38 -15.36
CA THR A 105 1.13 3.87 -16.58
C THR A 105 0.33 2.74 -17.24
N GLY A 106 -0.68 2.19 -16.56
CA GLY A 106 -1.46 1.04 -17.01
C GLY A 106 -0.69 -0.29 -16.99
N ILE A 107 0.55 -0.32 -16.49
CA ILE A 107 1.36 -1.55 -16.35
C ILE A 107 0.66 -2.54 -15.41
N ILE A 108 -0.13 -2.05 -14.46
CA ILE A 108 -0.90 -2.89 -13.53
C ILE A 108 -1.87 -3.85 -14.22
N ASN A 109 -2.28 -3.58 -15.47
CA ASN A 109 -3.13 -4.46 -16.26
C ASN A 109 -2.44 -5.77 -16.68
N GLY A 110 -1.11 -5.87 -16.50
CA GLY A 110 -0.36 -7.11 -16.68
C GLY A 110 -0.51 -8.10 -15.52
N LEU A 111 -1.11 -7.70 -14.40
CA LEU A 111 -1.35 -8.54 -13.23
C LEU A 111 -2.67 -9.33 -13.37
N SER A 112 -2.80 -10.39 -12.57
CA SER A 112 -4.07 -11.10 -12.45
C SER A 112 -5.13 -10.23 -11.77
N ILE A 113 -6.42 -10.50 -12.04
CA ILE A 113 -7.53 -9.76 -11.43
C ILE A 113 -7.49 -9.89 -9.90
N GLU A 114 -7.13 -11.07 -9.40
CA GLU A 114 -7.01 -11.36 -7.96
C GLU A 114 -5.90 -10.52 -7.32
N GLN A 115 -4.76 -10.40 -7.99
CA GLN A 115 -3.66 -9.54 -7.53
C GLN A 115 -4.08 -8.07 -7.50
N ILE A 116 -4.73 -7.58 -8.55
CA ILE A 116 -5.24 -6.20 -8.61
C ILE A 116 -6.23 -5.93 -7.47
N GLN A 117 -7.18 -6.85 -7.24
CA GLN A 117 -8.16 -6.72 -6.15
C GLN A 117 -7.49 -6.67 -4.78
N LEU A 118 -6.51 -7.54 -4.54
CA LEU A 118 -5.78 -7.59 -3.28
C LEU A 118 -4.95 -6.33 -3.04
N LEU A 119 -4.29 -5.81 -4.08
CA LEU A 119 -3.56 -4.54 -4.01
C LEU A 119 -4.51 -3.37 -3.74
N ASN A 120 -5.63 -3.28 -4.46
CA ASN A 120 -6.63 -2.24 -4.22
C ASN A 120 -7.13 -2.27 -2.77
N GLN A 121 -7.41 -3.47 -2.25
CA GLN A 121 -7.83 -3.64 -0.85
C GLN A 121 -6.74 -3.15 0.12
N LEU A 122 -5.49 -3.55 -0.09
CA LEU A 122 -4.38 -3.13 0.76
C LEU A 122 -4.23 -1.60 0.76
N TYR A 123 -4.14 -0.98 -0.42
CA TYR A 123 -3.89 0.46 -0.51
C TYR A 123 -5.09 1.30 -0.05
N THR A 124 -6.32 0.80 -0.18
CA THR A 124 -7.52 1.45 0.41
C THR A 124 -7.42 1.49 1.94
N VAL A 125 -7.04 0.39 2.58
CA VAL A 125 -6.86 0.34 4.04
C VAL A 125 -5.67 1.21 4.46
N GLN A 126 -4.59 1.22 3.67
CA GLN A 126 -3.41 2.04 3.93
C GLN A 126 -3.72 3.54 3.86
N GLU A 127 -4.51 3.97 2.87
CA GLU A 127 -4.96 5.35 2.73
C GLU A 127 -5.80 5.76 3.93
N THR A 128 -6.76 4.91 4.33
CA THR A 128 -7.58 5.13 5.54
C THR A 128 -6.71 5.31 6.79
N TYR A 129 -5.64 4.52 6.94
CA TYR A 129 -4.69 4.66 8.04
C TYR A 129 -3.92 5.98 7.99
N ASN A 130 -3.38 6.34 6.82
CA ASN A 130 -2.64 7.60 6.66
C ASN A 130 -3.53 8.82 6.97
N ASP A 131 -4.78 8.80 6.52
CA ASP A 131 -5.77 9.84 6.82
C ASP A 131 -6.08 9.91 8.32
N TYR A 132 -6.27 8.75 8.96
CA TYR A 132 -6.51 8.68 10.41
C TYR A 132 -5.35 9.24 11.22
N VAL A 133 -4.12 8.86 10.85
CA VAL A 133 -2.87 9.37 11.41
C VAL A 133 -2.80 10.89 11.32
N LEU A 134 -3.16 11.46 10.17
CA LEU A 134 -3.17 12.91 9.97
C LEU A 134 -4.23 13.61 10.84
N ILE A 135 -5.46 13.09 10.87
CA ILE A 135 -6.56 13.63 11.69
C ILE A 135 -6.19 13.58 13.17
N MET A 136 -5.59 12.48 13.63
CA MET A 136 -5.13 12.35 15.01
C MET A 136 -4.08 13.38 15.36
N MET A 137 -3.09 13.59 14.49
CA MET A 137 -2.05 14.60 14.70
C MET A 137 -2.67 15.99 14.81
N GLN A 138 -3.61 16.33 13.93
CA GLN A 138 -4.32 17.62 13.98
C GLN A 138 -5.14 17.77 15.28
N GLY A 139 -5.86 16.72 15.68
CA GLY A 139 -6.62 16.69 16.93
C GLY A 139 -5.74 16.79 18.19
N PHE A 140 -4.53 16.25 18.13
CA PHE A 140 -3.55 16.40 19.20
C PHE A 140 -2.98 17.83 19.26
N LEU A 141 -2.64 18.42 18.12
CA LEU A 141 -2.08 19.77 18.04
C LEU A 141 -3.10 20.87 18.36
N SER A 142 -4.38 20.65 18.09
CA SER A 142 -5.45 21.61 18.39
C SER A 142 -5.87 21.62 19.85
N LYS A 143 -5.43 20.64 20.64
CA LYS A 143 -5.77 20.53 22.05
C LYS A 143 -4.88 21.45 22.88
N GLU A 144 -5.49 22.42 23.55
CA GLU A 144 -4.80 23.28 24.51
C GLU A 144 -4.48 22.45 25.75
N PHE A 145 -3.22 22.06 25.89
CA PHE A 145 -2.74 21.40 27.11
C PHE A 145 -2.33 22.47 28.13
N SER A 146 -3.18 22.74 29.12
CA SER A 146 -2.79 23.54 30.29
C SER A 146 -2.03 22.65 31.30
N LYS A 147 -1.50 23.26 32.37
CA LYS A 147 -0.72 22.54 33.39
C LYS A 147 -1.59 21.87 34.47
N GLU A 148 -2.91 21.92 34.36
CA GLU A 148 -3.81 21.37 35.37
C GLU A 148 -3.98 19.84 35.26
N THR A 149 -4.23 19.18 36.39
CA THR A 149 -4.35 17.71 36.47
C THR A 149 -5.55 17.14 35.69
N ASP A 150 -6.59 17.94 35.47
CA ASP A 150 -7.75 17.54 34.65
C ASP A 150 -7.37 17.36 33.16
N ASP A 151 -6.31 18.02 32.70
CA ASP A 151 -5.81 17.89 31.33
C ASP A 151 -5.09 16.56 31.10
N ALA A 152 -4.41 16.02 32.12
CA ALA A 152 -3.72 14.73 32.01
C ALA A 152 -4.71 13.57 31.81
N LYS A 153 -5.85 13.57 32.52
CA LYS A 153 -6.92 12.59 32.30
C LYS A 153 -7.59 12.79 30.94
N SER A 154 -7.76 14.03 30.49
CA SER A 154 -8.28 14.34 29.16
C SER A 154 -7.34 13.84 28.05
N ILE A 155 -6.02 13.99 28.21
CA ILE A 155 -5.00 13.43 27.31
C ILE A 155 -5.09 11.91 27.30
N ALA A 156 -5.13 11.27 28.48
CA ALA A 156 -5.22 9.82 28.58
C ALA A 156 -6.47 9.26 27.90
N ARG A 157 -7.64 9.90 28.06
CA ARG A 157 -8.87 9.50 27.34
C ARG A 157 -8.74 9.64 25.83
N PHE A 158 -8.15 10.75 25.36
CA PHE A 158 -7.92 10.95 23.92
C PHE A 158 -7.01 9.85 23.37
N LEU A 159 -5.84 9.64 23.97
CA LEU A 159 -4.89 8.62 23.55
C LEU A 159 -5.48 7.20 23.65
N SER A 160 -6.28 6.91 24.67
CA SER A 160 -6.94 5.62 24.85
C SER A 160 -7.84 5.27 23.67
N VAL A 161 -8.63 6.23 23.18
CA VAL A 161 -9.51 6.01 22.03
C VAL A 161 -8.67 5.91 20.76
N THR A 162 -7.82 6.91 20.51
CA THR A 162 -7.11 7.02 19.24
C THR A 162 -6.06 5.92 19.01
N MET A 163 -5.36 5.50 20.07
CA MET A 163 -4.39 4.40 19.97
C MET A 163 -5.05 3.04 19.87
N THR A 164 -6.29 2.87 20.37
CA THR A 164 -7.05 1.62 20.14
C THR A 164 -7.32 1.43 18.65
N ASP A 165 -7.78 2.48 17.97
CA ASP A 165 -8.05 2.43 16.53
C ASP A 165 -6.77 2.28 15.71
N ILE A 166 -5.68 2.99 16.06
CA ILE A 166 -4.37 2.82 15.40
C ILE A 166 -3.94 1.37 15.47
N VAL A 167 -3.90 0.77 16.66
CA VAL A 167 -3.38 -0.59 16.82
C VAL A 167 -4.22 -1.57 16.01
N TYR A 168 -5.55 -1.41 16.01
CA TYR A 168 -6.42 -2.26 15.21
C TYR A 168 -6.12 -2.14 13.71
N GLN A 169 -5.95 -0.92 13.19
CA GLN A 169 -5.62 -0.71 11.78
C GLN A 169 -4.22 -1.21 11.43
N GLU A 170 -3.23 -1.03 12.31
CA GLU A 170 -1.86 -1.52 12.13
C GLU A 170 -1.81 -3.06 12.05
N GLN A 171 -2.53 -3.76 12.93
CA GLN A 171 -2.66 -5.22 12.88
C GLN A 171 -3.33 -5.71 11.59
N ALA A 172 -4.40 -5.01 11.15
CA ALA A 172 -5.08 -5.31 9.90
C ALA A 172 -4.16 -5.11 8.68
N LEU A 173 -3.38 -4.02 8.68
CA LEU A 173 -2.40 -3.71 7.64
C LEU A 173 -1.28 -4.73 7.59
N ILE A 174 -0.67 -5.09 8.72
CA ILE A 174 0.36 -6.14 8.79
C ILE A 174 -0.17 -7.44 8.17
N SER A 175 -1.39 -7.84 8.53
CA SER A 175 -2.03 -9.04 7.99
C SER A 175 -2.27 -8.95 6.47
N LEU A 176 -2.67 -7.78 5.96
CA LEU A 176 -2.86 -7.57 4.51
C LEU A 176 -1.54 -7.53 3.75
N TYR A 177 -0.50 -6.87 4.28
CA TYR A 177 0.83 -6.86 3.68
C TYR A 177 1.38 -8.27 3.53
N GLN A 178 1.27 -9.12 4.56
CA GLN A 178 1.70 -10.51 4.50
C GLN A 178 0.94 -11.30 3.41
N LYS A 179 -0.37 -11.09 3.27
CA LYS A 179 -1.16 -11.72 2.20
C LYS A 179 -0.71 -11.28 0.81
N VAL A 180 -0.45 -9.99 0.61
CA VAL A 180 0.07 -9.45 -0.66
C VAL A 180 1.47 -9.98 -0.95
N GLU A 181 2.35 -10.00 0.04
CA GLU A 181 3.72 -10.51 -0.07
C GLU A 181 3.73 -11.97 -0.57
N LEU A 182 2.88 -12.82 0.01
CA LEU A 182 2.69 -14.21 -0.42
C LEU A 182 2.15 -14.29 -1.85
N ALA A 183 1.06 -13.58 -2.15
CA ALA A 183 0.41 -13.64 -3.46
C ALA A 183 1.32 -13.17 -4.61
N LEU A 184 2.14 -12.13 -4.39
CA LEU A 184 3.07 -11.61 -5.38
C LEU A 184 4.32 -12.49 -5.55
N THR A 185 4.69 -13.27 -4.53
CA THR A 185 5.86 -14.17 -4.57
C THR A 185 5.51 -15.51 -5.22
N GLU A 186 4.32 -16.05 -4.95
CA GLU A 186 3.85 -17.34 -5.51
C GLU A 186 3.49 -17.26 -7.01
N SER A 187 3.35 -16.05 -7.55
CA SER A 187 3.01 -15.83 -8.97
C SER A 187 4.22 -15.79 -9.91
N LYS A 188 5.44 -15.98 -9.38
CA LYS A 188 6.68 -16.13 -10.15
C LYS A 188 6.97 -17.60 -10.45
#